data_AF-A0AAE1ANJ1-F1
#
_entry.id   AF-A0AAE1ANJ1-F1
#
_cell.length_a   1.000
_cell.length_b   1.000
_cell.length_c   1.000
_cell.angle_alpha   90.00
_cell.angle_beta   90.00
_cell.angle_gamma   90.00
#
_symmetry.space_group_name_H-M   'P 1'
#
loop_
_entity.id
_entity.type
_entity.pdbx_description
1 polymer ?
#
loop_
_entity_poly.entity_id
_entity_poly.type
_entity_poly.pdbx_seq_one_letter_code
_entity_poly.pdbx_strand_id
1 'polypeptide(L)'
;MLRERYLNYLQSNYPEAYNPDYKTYKLKAKIQKEFGDRVKFWQPGFRGELVYSAVLPKGSAVETAFEMAASGQKRLEEAAILLRRHIIDASKNSELPWPPTVEDLQSETVKPPNILLSFLGHLLTKNTQKTVKQQRLIRSIAEDICYCVSNGHWKMPKHILLVHSFEEEK
;
A
#
# COMPACT_ATOMS: atom_id res chain seq x y z
N MET A 1 -7.77 1.58 -8.54
CA MET A 1 -8.44 0.91 -9.68
C MET A 1 -7.88 1.38 -11.04
N LEU A 2 -8.05 0.62 -12.12
CA LEU A 2 -7.50 0.96 -13.46
C LEU A 2 -7.97 2.35 -13.96
N ARG A 3 -9.22 2.73 -13.67
CA ARG A 3 -9.77 4.06 -13.94
C ARG A 3 -8.96 5.16 -13.27
N GLU A 4 -8.70 5.05 -11.97
CA GLU A 4 -7.92 6.04 -11.21
C GLU A 4 -6.48 6.15 -11.75
N ARG A 5 -5.84 5.03 -12.08
CA ARG A 5 -4.49 5.06 -12.67
C ARG A 5 -4.49 5.75 -14.03
N TYR A 6 -5.50 5.49 -14.87
CA TYR A 6 -5.66 6.15 -16.17
C TYR A 6 -5.97 7.65 -16.01
N LEU A 7 -6.82 8.02 -15.06
CA LEU A 7 -7.12 9.42 -14.74
C LEU A 7 -5.88 10.16 -14.23
N ASN A 8 -5.12 9.56 -13.33
CA ASN A 8 -3.86 10.12 -12.84
C ASN A 8 -2.85 10.27 -13.98
N TYR A 9 -2.74 9.26 -14.86
CA TYR A 9 -1.88 9.34 -16.05
C TYR A 9 -2.29 10.49 -16.98
N LEU A 10 -3.59 10.65 -17.27
CA LEU A 10 -4.10 11.76 -18.06
C LEU A 10 -3.84 13.10 -17.39
N GLN A 11 -4.09 13.23 -16.09
CA GLN A 11 -3.84 14.45 -15.34
C GLN A 11 -2.36 14.87 -15.39
N SER A 12 -1.43 13.91 -15.34
CA SER A 12 0.01 14.18 -15.34
C SER A 12 0.61 14.38 -16.74
N ASN A 13 0.10 13.71 -17.78
CA ASN A 13 0.74 13.68 -19.11
C ASN A 13 -0.07 14.42 -20.18
N TYR A 14 -1.38 14.52 -20.01
CA TYR A 14 -2.31 15.14 -20.97
C TYR A 14 -3.42 15.92 -20.24
N PRO A 15 -3.08 17.03 -19.56
CA PRO A 15 -4.02 17.77 -18.71
C PRO A 15 -5.28 18.22 -19.46
N GLU A 16 -5.13 18.51 -20.74
CA GLU A 16 -6.20 18.99 -21.63
C GLU A 16 -7.23 17.90 -21.98
N ALA A 17 -6.83 16.63 -21.85
CA ALA A 17 -7.70 15.47 -22.04
C ALA A 17 -8.22 14.90 -20.70
N TYR A 18 -7.87 15.51 -19.56
CA TYR A 18 -8.33 15.08 -18.26
C TYR A 18 -9.82 15.35 -18.10
N ASN A 19 -10.56 14.32 -17.68
CA ASN A 19 -11.97 14.44 -17.36
C ASN A 19 -12.25 13.61 -16.10
N PRO A 20 -12.61 14.24 -14.97
CA PRO A 20 -12.89 13.52 -13.72
C PRO A 20 -14.11 12.58 -13.85
N ASP A 21 -15.03 12.87 -14.76
CA ASP A 21 -16.24 12.07 -15.06
C ASP A 21 -16.00 11.02 -16.15
N TYR A 22 -14.73 10.66 -16.40
CA TYR A 22 -14.39 9.68 -17.43
C TYR A 22 -15.08 8.34 -17.14
N LYS A 23 -15.97 7.94 -18.04
CA LYS A 23 -16.76 6.71 -17.92
C LYS A 23 -15.95 5.49 -18.37
N THR A 24 -15.96 4.43 -17.57
CA THR A 24 -15.13 3.23 -17.76
C THR A 24 -15.38 2.50 -19.09
N TYR A 25 -16.61 2.56 -19.64
CA TYR A 25 -16.90 1.99 -20.96
C TYR A 25 -16.13 2.68 -22.09
N LYS A 26 -15.79 3.97 -21.97
CA LYS A 26 -14.95 4.67 -22.95
C LYS A 26 -13.51 4.14 -22.93
N LEU A 27 -12.99 3.78 -21.75
CA LEU A 27 -11.67 3.14 -21.62
C LEU A 27 -11.68 1.76 -22.28
N LYS A 28 -12.71 0.96 -22.01
CA LYS A 28 -12.90 -0.35 -22.64
C LYS A 28 -12.93 -0.25 -24.16
N ALA A 29 -13.73 0.67 -24.70
CA ALA A 29 -13.81 0.91 -26.14
C ALA A 29 -12.46 1.30 -26.76
N LYS A 30 -11.68 2.15 -26.08
CA LYS A 30 -10.32 2.52 -26.53
C LYS A 30 -9.37 1.32 -26.51
N ILE A 31 -9.34 0.55 -25.42
CA ILE A 31 -8.50 -0.66 -25.31
C ILE A 31 -8.87 -1.67 -26.40
N GLN A 32 -10.17 -1.88 -26.64
CA GLN A 32 -10.63 -2.81 -27.67
C GLN A 32 -10.35 -2.29 -29.09
N LYS A 33 -10.43 -0.97 -29.32
CA LYS A 33 -10.03 -0.37 -30.61
C LYS A 33 -8.54 -0.54 -30.88
N GLU A 34 -7.70 -0.32 -29.88
CA GLU A 34 -6.24 -0.33 -30.04
C GLU A 34 -5.67 -1.76 -30.11
N PHE A 35 -6.15 -2.66 -29.25
CA PHE A 35 -5.59 -4.00 -29.10
C PHE A 35 -6.43 -5.10 -29.75
N GLY A 36 -7.65 -4.80 -30.18
CA GLY A 36 -8.54 -5.72 -30.90
C GLY A 36 -8.68 -7.06 -30.19
N ASP A 37 -8.50 -8.13 -30.95
CA ASP A 37 -8.61 -9.51 -30.46
C ASP A 37 -7.43 -9.97 -29.60
N ARG A 38 -6.38 -9.14 -29.44
CA ARG A 38 -5.21 -9.48 -28.61
C ARG A 38 -5.51 -9.38 -27.12
N VAL A 39 -6.64 -8.80 -26.74
CA VAL A 39 -7.10 -8.66 -25.35
C VAL A 39 -8.49 -9.25 -25.18
N LYS A 40 -8.73 -9.92 -24.06
CA LYS A 40 -10.04 -10.40 -23.67
C LYS A 40 -10.47 -9.73 -22.37
N PHE A 41 -11.77 -9.47 -22.29
CA PHE A 41 -12.44 -8.95 -21.11
C PHE A 41 -13.24 -10.09 -20.50
N TRP A 42 -13.00 -10.38 -19.23
CA TRP A 42 -13.75 -11.37 -18.47
C TRP A 42 -14.28 -10.75 -17.20
N GLN A 43 -15.56 -10.93 -16.93
CA GLN A 43 -16.21 -10.43 -15.73
C GLN A 43 -16.43 -11.58 -14.75
N PRO A 44 -15.53 -11.80 -13.77
CA PRO A 44 -15.79 -12.76 -12.70
C PRO A 44 -16.94 -12.27 -11.81
N GLY A 45 -17.72 -13.20 -11.27
CA GLY A 45 -19.00 -12.91 -10.56
C GLY A 45 -18.93 -12.01 -9.32
N PHE A 46 -17.73 -11.58 -8.87
CA PHE A 46 -17.57 -10.86 -7.60
C PHE A 46 -16.69 -9.60 -7.67
N ARG A 47 -16.02 -9.29 -8.79
CA ARG A 47 -15.20 -8.07 -8.95
C ARG A 47 -15.20 -7.58 -10.39
N GLY A 48 -14.81 -6.31 -10.59
CA GLY A 48 -14.77 -5.64 -11.90
C GLY A 48 -14.04 -6.43 -13.00
N GLU A 49 -14.25 -6.02 -14.25
CA GLU A 49 -13.71 -6.74 -15.43
C GLU A 49 -12.19 -6.91 -15.38
N LEU A 50 -11.75 -8.15 -15.60
CA LEU A 50 -10.36 -8.52 -15.83
C LEU A 50 -10.05 -8.37 -17.32
N VAL A 51 -8.93 -7.69 -17.59
CA VAL A 51 -8.38 -7.53 -18.94
C VAL A 51 -7.11 -8.34 -19.02
N TYR A 52 -7.02 -9.27 -19.97
CA TYR A 52 -5.86 -10.14 -20.13
C TYR A 52 -5.55 -10.41 -21.60
N SER A 53 -4.31 -10.81 -21.86
CA SER A 53 -3.85 -11.13 -23.22
C SER A 53 -4.54 -12.38 -23.75
N ALA A 54 -5.12 -12.28 -24.95
CA ALA A 54 -5.71 -13.41 -25.68
C ALA A 54 -4.64 -14.27 -26.37
N VAL A 55 -3.46 -13.69 -26.61
CA VAL A 55 -2.34 -14.32 -27.31
C VAL A 55 -1.51 -15.19 -26.37
N LEU A 56 -1.62 -14.95 -25.05
CA LEU A 56 -0.82 -15.68 -24.08
C LEU A 56 -1.40 -17.10 -23.87
N PRO A 57 -0.60 -18.16 -24.07
CA PRO A 57 -1.09 -19.52 -23.89
C PRO A 57 -1.55 -19.77 -22.45
N LYS A 58 -2.70 -20.43 -22.28
CA LYS A 58 -3.25 -20.74 -20.95
C LYS A 58 -2.24 -21.48 -20.06
N GLY A 59 -1.50 -22.43 -20.63
CA GLY A 59 -0.47 -23.18 -19.90
C GLY A 59 0.62 -22.28 -19.30
N SER A 60 1.14 -21.34 -20.09
CA SER A 60 2.15 -20.37 -19.63
C SER A 60 1.61 -19.44 -18.54
N ALA A 61 0.35 -19.00 -18.64
CA ALA A 61 -0.29 -18.21 -17.59
C ALA A 61 -0.38 -18.98 -16.27
N VAL A 62 -0.79 -20.25 -16.34
CA VAL A 62 -0.94 -21.13 -15.17
C VAL A 62 0.42 -21.45 -14.55
N GLU A 63 1.42 -21.79 -15.37
CA GLU A 63 2.79 -22.05 -14.93
C GLU A 63 3.39 -20.83 -14.23
N THR A 64 3.28 -19.65 -14.84
CA THR A 64 3.76 -18.40 -14.22
C THR A 64 3.05 -18.13 -12.90
N ALA A 65 1.72 -18.28 -12.84
CA ALA A 65 0.96 -18.09 -11.61
C ALA A 65 1.39 -19.10 -10.52
N PHE A 66 1.67 -20.35 -10.91
CA PHE A 66 2.16 -21.39 -10.01
C PHE A 66 3.57 -21.06 -9.49
N GLU A 67 4.51 -20.67 -10.35
CA GLU A 67 5.85 -20.25 -9.95
C GLU A 67 5.83 -19.02 -9.04
N MET A 68 4.95 -18.05 -9.33
CA MET A 68 4.75 -16.88 -8.46
C MET A 68 4.25 -17.31 -7.09
N ALA A 69 3.31 -18.26 -7.02
CA ALA A 69 2.81 -18.79 -5.76
C ALA A 69 3.84 -19.67 -5.02
N ALA A 70 4.65 -20.42 -5.75
CA ALA A 70 5.63 -21.36 -5.19
C ALA A 70 6.90 -20.66 -4.71
N SER A 71 7.36 -19.62 -5.43
CA SER A 71 8.59 -18.90 -5.10
C SER A 71 8.45 -18.10 -3.80
N GLY A 72 9.24 -18.45 -2.80
CA GLY A 72 9.32 -17.68 -1.55
C GLY A 72 9.85 -16.25 -1.77
N GLN A 73 10.80 -16.09 -2.69
CA GLN A 73 11.42 -14.80 -3.01
C GLN A 73 10.39 -13.83 -3.62
N LYS A 74 9.59 -14.27 -4.60
CA LYS A 74 8.55 -13.43 -5.21
C LYS A 74 7.50 -13.02 -4.16
N ARG A 75 7.10 -13.93 -3.27
CA ARG A 75 6.18 -13.63 -2.17
C ARG A 75 6.75 -12.59 -1.19
N LEU A 76 8.06 -12.66 -0.91
CA LEU A 76 8.74 -11.68 -0.07
C LEU A 76 8.74 -10.29 -0.71
N GLU A 77 9.06 -10.21 -2.00
CA GLU A 77 9.06 -8.96 -2.78
C GLU A 77 7.66 -8.34 -2.83
N GLU A 78 6.62 -9.14 -3.10
CA GLU A 78 5.24 -8.69 -3.11
C GLU A 78 4.79 -8.18 -1.73
N ALA A 79 5.15 -8.90 -0.65
CA ALA A 79 4.85 -8.46 0.71
C ALA A 79 5.55 -7.13 1.04
N ALA A 80 6.81 -6.96 0.66
CA ALA A 80 7.56 -5.73 0.88
C ALA A 80 6.95 -4.54 0.13
N ILE A 81 6.59 -4.73 -1.15
CA ILE A 81 5.92 -3.70 -1.96
C ILE A 81 4.56 -3.33 -1.37
N LEU A 82 3.79 -4.33 -0.94
CA LEU A 82 2.48 -4.12 -0.33
C LEU A 82 2.59 -3.32 0.97
N LEU A 83 3.49 -3.72 1.88
CA LEU A 83 3.73 -3.01 3.13
C LEU A 83 4.18 -1.57 2.88
N ARG A 84 5.16 -1.36 1.98
CA ARG A 84 5.63 -0.03 1.61
C ARG A 84 4.49 0.85 1.09
N ARG A 85 3.64 0.32 0.22
CA ARG A 85 2.49 1.07 -0.31
C ARG A 85 1.55 1.52 0.81
N HIS A 86 1.19 0.60 1.71
CA HIS A 86 0.32 0.94 2.84
C HIS A 86 0.93 1.96 3.81
N ILE A 87 2.25 1.92 4.02
CA ILE A 87 2.96 2.91 4.85
C ILE A 87 2.92 4.29 4.19
N ILE A 88 3.25 4.39 2.90
CA ILE A 88 3.25 5.66 2.16
C ILE A 88 1.83 6.23 2.02
N ASP A 89 0.83 5.38 1.83
CA ASP A 89 -0.56 5.83 1.75
C ASP A 89 -1.05 6.33 3.13
N ALA A 90 -0.65 5.69 4.22
CA ALA A 90 -0.97 6.15 5.57
C ALA A 90 -0.25 7.46 5.93
N SER A 91 1.02 7.63 5.52
CA SER A 91 1.79 8.84 5.81
C SER A 91 1.18 10.10 5.17
N LYS A 92 0.53 9.96 4.01
CA LYS A 92 -0.15 11.08 3.34
C LYS A 92 -1.40 11.57 4.07
N ASN A 93 -2.00 10.71 4.88
CA ASN A 93 -3.25 10.99 5.58
C ASN A 93 -3.04 11.27 7.07
N SER A 94 -1.79 11.39 7.52
CA SER A 94 -1.43 11.57 8.92
C SER A 94 -0.70 12.90 9.08
N GLU A 95 -1.49 13.96 9.17
CA GLU A 95 -1.00 15.28 9.57
C GLU A 95 -1.16 15.41 11.09
N LEU A 96 -0.05 15.74 11.76
CA LEU A 96 -0.05 16.17 13.16
C LEU A 96 0.01 17.69 13.19
N PRO A 97 -0.80 18.35 14.04
CA PRO A 97 -0.59 19.77 14.31
C PRO A 97 0.79 19.98 14.93
N TRP A 98 1.43 21.10 14.59
CA TRP A 98 2.71 21.50 15.19
C TRP A 98 2.54 22.79 16.02
N PRO A 99 2.92 22.80 17.30
CA PRO A 99 3.45 21.68 18.09
C PRO A 99 2.35 20.65 18.45
N PRO A 100 2.67 19.34 18.47
CA PRO A 100 1.71 18.30 18.82
C PRO A 100 1.41 18.29 20.32
N THR A 101 0.14 18.09 20.69
CA THR A 101 -0.28 17.88 22.09
C THR A 101 -0.08 16.43 22.53
N VAL A 102 -0.20 16.16 23.83
CA VAL A 102 -0.13 14.79 24.37
C VAL A 102 -1.26 13.94 23.79
N GLU A 103 -2.44 14.53 23.64
CA GLU A 103 -3.61 13.91 23.03
C GLU A 103 -3.35 13.56 21.57
N ASP A 104 -2.70 14.45 20.81
CA ASP A 104 -2.35 14.20 19.40
C ASP A 104 -1.40 13.00 19.26
N LEU A 105 -0.40 12.88 20.16
CA LEU A 105 0.56 11.78 20.16
C LEU A 105 -0.05 10.43 20.60
N GLN A 106 -1.13 10.47 21.39
CA GLN A 106 -1.88 9.29 21.80
C GLN A 106 -3.02 8.92 20.84
N SER A 107 -3.40 9.85 19.97
CA SER A 107 -4.55 9.73 19.07
C SER A 107 -4.39 8.61 18.03
N GLU A 108 -5.50 8.23 17.41
CA GLU A 108 -5.51 7.26 16.31
C GLU A 108 -4.95 7.81 14.99
N THR A 109 -4.71 9.12 14.90
CA THR A 109 -4.34 9.78 13.63
C THR A 109 -2.94 9.42 13.17
N VAL A 110 -2.02 9.11 14.09
CA VAL A 110 -0.64 8.69 13.78
C VAL A 110 -0.36 7.30 14.35
N LYS A 111 -0.93 6.30 13.67
CA LYS A 111 -0.70 4.88 13.95
C LYS A 111 -0.08 4.17 12.75
N PRO A 112 0.85 3.23 12.98
CA PRO A 112 1.32 2.36 11.91
C PRO A 112 0.15 1.60 11.25
N PRO A 113 0.19 1.32 9.94
CA PRO A 113 -0.86 0.57 9.27
C PRO A 113 -1.10 -0.81 9.90
N ASN A 114 -2.37 -1.20 10.05
CA ASN A 114 -2.74 -2.50 10.64
C ASN A 114 -2.11 -3.70 9.93
N ILE A 115 -1.87 -3.60 8.63
CA ILE A 115 -1.19 -4.65 7.86
C ILE A 115 0.27 -4.85 8.31
N LEU A 116 0.98 -3.77 8.64
CA LEU A 116 2.34 -3.82 9.17
C LEU A 116 2.34 -4.40 10.58
N LEU A 117 1.42 -3.96 11.44
CA LEU A 117 1.26 -4.51 12.80
C LEU A 117 0.92 -6.00 12.76
N SER A 118 0.10 -6.42 11.80
CA SER A 118 -0.26 -7.82 11.59
C SER A 118 0.95 -8.62 11.11
N PHE A 119 1.68 -8.12 10.11
CA PHE A 119 2.90 -8.74 9.60
C PHE A 119 3.95 -8.92 10.70
N LEU A 120 4.29 -7.86 11.43
CA LEU A 120 5.24 -7.91 12.55
C LEU A 120 4.73 -8.80 13.68
N GLY A 121 3.42 -8.86 13.89
CA GLY A 121 2.81 -9.82 14.79
C GLY A 121 3.15 -11.26 14.42
N HIS A 122 2.94 -11.66 13.16
CA HIS A 122 3.28 -13.01 12.71
C HIS A 122 4.80 -13.25 12.69
N LEU A 123 5.60 -12.22 12.41
CA LEU A 123 7.06 -12.32 12.34
C LEU A 123 7.69 -12.48 13.73
N LEU A 124 7.26 -11.67 14.70
CA LEU A 124 7.89 -11.57 16.02
C LEU A 124 7.24 -12.47 17.07
N THR A 125 5.99 -12.89 16.84
CA THR A 125 5.25 -13.73 17.78
C THR A 125 4.73 -14.98 17.09
N LYS A 126 5.01 -16.15 17.69
CA LYS A 126 4.49 -17.44 17.22
C LYS A 126 3.01 -17.66 17.56
N ASN A 127 2.43 -16.79 18.39
CA ASN A 127 1.09 -16.93 18.93
C ASN A 127 0.16 -15.84 18.41
N THR A 128 -1.10 -16.21 18.13
CA THR A 128 -2.14 -15.28 17.66
C THR A 128 -2.58 -14.31 18.75
N GLN A 129 -2.56 -14.75 20.02
CA GLN A 129 -2.81 -13.88 21.18
C GLN A 129 -1.52 -13.22 21.65
N LYS A 130 -1.51 -11.88 21.67
CA LYS A 130 -0.34 -11.05 21.99
C LYS A 130 -0.49 -10.42 23.37
N THR A 131 0.51 -10.59 24.21
CA THR A 131 0.60 -9.88 25.50
C THR A 131 0.79 -8.38 25.30
N VAL A 132 0.47 -7.56 26.31
CA VAL A 132 0.68 -6.10 26.27
C VAL A 132 2.14 -5.76 25.93
N LYS A 133 3.11 -6.50 26.49
CA LYS A 133 4.54 -6.31 26.20
C LYS A 133 4.85 -6.57 24.73
N GLN A 134 4.31 -7.63 24.14
CA GLN A 134 4.49 -7.94 22.73
C GLN A 134 3.85 -6.90 21.81
N GLN A 135 2.65 -6.42 22.16
CA GLN A 135 1.98 -5.36 21.40
C GLN A 135 2.80 -4.06 21.40
N ARG A 136 3.37 -3.67 22.56
CA ARG A 136 4.28 -2.52 22.67
C ARG A 136 5.54 -2.69 21.82
N LEU A 137 6.16 -3.87 21.84
CA LEU A 137 7.33 -4.17 21.01
C LEU A 137 7.01 -4.07 19.51
N ILE A 138 5.93 -4.72 19.07
CA ILE A 138 5.46 -4.67 17.68
C ILE A 138 5.21 -3.22 17.25
N ARG A 139 4.52 -2.44 18.08
CA ARG A 139 4.24 -1.04 17.79
C ARG A 139 5.52 -0.20 17.70
N SER A 140 6.45 -0.37 18.64
CA SER A 140 7.73 0.34 18.64
C SER A 140 8.53 0.11 17.36
N ILE A 141 8.62 -1.16 16.91
CA ILE A 141 9.31 -1.50 15.65
C ILE A 141 8.54 -0.98 14.44
N ALA A 142 7.20 -1.06 14.46
CA ALA A 142 6.37 -0.55 13.37
C ALA A 142 6.53 0.96 13.17
N GLU A 143 6.64 1.71 14.26
CA GLU A 143 6.88 3.16 14.22
C GLU A 143 8.25 3.47 13.60
N ASP A 144 9.31 2.74 13.95
CA ASP A 144 10.64 2.89 13.32
C ASP A 144 10.61 2.59 11.82
N ILE A 145 9.93 1.51 11.42
CA ILE A 145 9.79 1.15 10.01
C ILE A 145 9.05 2.24 9.24
N CYS A 146 7.97 2.81 9.80
CA CYS A 146 7.22 3.89 9.16
C CYS A 146 8.09 5.13 8.95
N TYR A 147 8.89 5.49 9.95
CA TYR A 147 9.86 6.59 9.87
C TYR A 147 10.92 6.32 8.78
N CYS A 148 11.54 5.13 8.78
CA CYS A 148 12.56 4.78 7.79
C CYS A 148 12.02 4.73 6.36
N VAL A 149 10.86 4.10 6.14
CA VAL A 149 10.25 3.94 4.80
C VAL A 149 9.81 5.29 4.22
N SER A 150 9.42 6.24 5.06
CA SER A 150 9.08 7.60 4.66
C SER A 150 10.31 8.51 4.55
N ASN A 151 11.54 7.99 4.65
CA ASN A 151 12.78 8.77 4.69
C ASN A 151 12.76 9.89 5.75
N GLY A 152 12.11 9.62 6.87
CA GLY A 152 12.01 10.53 8.01
C GLY A 152 10.95 11.62 7.88
N HIS A 153 10.20 11.68 6.77
CA HIS A 153 9.09 12.64 6.62
C HIS A 153 7.92 12.34 7.56
N TRP A 154 7.65 11.07 7.83
CA TRP A 154 6.57 10.69 8.73
C TRP A 154 7.08 10.49 10.16
N LYS A 155 6.94 11.53 10.99
CA LYS A 155 7.34 11.51 12.40
C LYS A 155 6.28 10.78 13.24
N MET A 156 6.58 9.54 13.61
CA MET A 156 5.73 8.76 14.52
C MET A 156 5.92 9.22 15.98
N PRO A 157 4.95 8.97 16.90
CA PRO A 157 5.01 9.43 18.28
C PRO A 157 6.32 9.11 19.00
N LYS A 158 6.87 7.90 18.83
CA LYS A 158 8.19 7.54 19.35
C LYS A 158 9.30 8.51 18.94
N HIS A 159 9.33 8.96 17.68
CA HIS A 159 10.38 9.83 17.17
C HIS A 159 10.24 11.26 17.65
N ILE A 160 9.02 11.70 17.95
CA ILE A 160 8.76 13.02 18.52
C ILE A 160 9.18 13.02 20.00
N LEU A 161 8.72 12.02 20.76
CA LEU A 161 9.00 11.90 22.19
C LEU A 161 10.49 11.69 22.50
N LEU A 162 11.20 10.91 21.68
CA LEU A 162 12.63 10.68 21.90
C LEU A 162 13.48 11.95 21.70
N VAL A 163 13.06 12.89 20.84
CA VAL A 163 13.80 14.14 20.64
C VAL A 163 13.70 15.04 21.87
N HIS A 164 12.51 15.14 22.48
CA HIS A 164 12.32 15.93 23.71
C HIS A 164 13.15 15.41 24.89
N SER A 165 13.39 14.09 24.99
CA SER A 165 14.24 13.55 26.05
C SER A 165 15.73 13.93 25.96
N PHE A 166 16.20 14.48 24.83
CA PHE A 166 17.59 14.97 24.69
C PHE A 166 17.74 16.49 24.91
N GLU A 167 16.64 17.25 24.93
CA GLU A 167 16.69 18.71 25.09
C GLU A 167 16.65 19.15 26.57
N GLU A 168 16.18 18.30 27.48
CA GLU A 168 16.13 18.60 28.93
C GLU A 168 17.47 18.40 29.68
N GLU A 169 18.54 17.96 28.99
CA GLU A 169 19.88 17.76 29.57
C GLU A 169 20.87 18.92 29.31
N LYS A 170 20.40 20.11 28.91
CA LYS A 170 21.23 21.32 28.74
C LYS A 170 20.73 22.49 29.58
#